data_AF-A0A087FXV1-F1
#
_entry.id   AF-A0A087FXV1-F1
#
_cell.length_a   1.000
_cell.length_b   1.000
_cell.length_c   1.000
_cell.angle_alpha   90.00
_cell.angle_beta   90.00
_cell.angle_gamma   90.00
#
_symmetry.space_group_name_H-M   'P 1'
#
loop_
_entity.id
_entity.type
_entity.pdbx_description
1 polymer ?
#
loop_
_entity_poly.entity_id
_entity_poly.type
_entity_poly.pdbx_seq_one_letter_code
_entity_poly.pdbx_strand_id
1 'polypeptide(L)' 'ESISLGLRSLDVGHNQLSGELPKSLINCTHLEFLNVEGNKINDTFPFGVSLLPHLQKIASVESCHHITLLVGMRCHRL' A
#
# COMPACT_ATOMS: atom_id res chain seq x y z
N GLU A 1 13.54 8.09 27.39
CA GLU A 1 12.34 8.13 26.53
C GLU A 1 12.69 7.47 25.21
N SER A 2 12.01 6.38 24.85
CA SER A 2 12.25 5.71 23.57
C SER A 2 11.35 6.37 22.53
N ILE A 3 11.94 7.17 21.63
CA ILE A 3 11.22 7.76 20.52
C ILE A 3 10.85 6.60 19.60
N SER A 4 9.61 6.11 19.70
CA SER A 4 9.08 5.18 18.70
C SER A 4 8.90 5.96 17.40
N LEU A 5 9.94 5.95 16.56
CA LEU A 5 9.89 6.47 15.20
C LEU A 5 9.14 5.43 14.36
N GLY A 6 7.83 5.39 14.52
CA GLY A 6 6.95 4.58 13.68
C GLY A 6 7.20 4.87 12.21
N LEU A 7 7.22 3.82 11.39
CA LEU A 7 7.45 3.94 9.95
C LEU A 7 6.35 4.78 9.32
N ARG A 8 6.71 5.94 8.73
CA ARG A 8 5.75 6.85 8.07
C ARG A 8 5.68 6.69 6.56
N SER A 9 6.78 6.29 5.94
CA SER A 9 6.88 6.16 4.48
C SER A 9 7.64 4.88 4.16
N LEU A 10 7.06 4.05 3.28
CA LEU A 10 7.70 2.86 2.75
C LEU A 10 7.67 2.92 1.23
N ASP A 11 8.84 3.11 0.63
CA ASP A 11 9.00 3.02 -0.81
C ASP A 11 9.81 1.78 -1.17
N VAL A 12 9.14 0.85 -1.84
CA VAL A 12 9.74 -0.35 -2.42
C VAL A 12 9.42 -0.45 -3.92
N GLY A 13 9.10 0.67 -4.55
CA GLY A 13 8.75 0.74 -5.96
C GLY A 13 9.88 0.29 -6.89
N HIS A 14 9.53 -0.09 -8.11
CA HIS A 14 10.40 -0.54 -9.19
C HIS A 14 11.37 -1.66 -8.80
N ASN A 15 10.90 -2.58 -7.96
CA ASN A 15 11.63 -3.79 -7.61
C ASN A 15 11.01 -5.02 -8.28
N GLN A 16 11.62 -6.18 -8.05
CA GLN A 16 11.10 -7.47 -8.52
C GLN A 16 10.34 -8.22 -7.41
N LEU A 17 9.78 -7.50 -6.43
CA LEU A 17 9.01 -8.11 -5.35
C LEU A 17 7.77 -8.79 -5.93
N SER A 18 7.43 -9.97 -5.41
CA SER A 18 6.32 -10.77 -5.89
C SER A 18 5.59 -11.45 -4.74
N GLY A 19 4.34 -11.86 -4.97
CA GLY A 19 3.48 -12.44 -3.94
C GLY A 19 2.57 -11.39 -3.28
N GLU A 20 2.12 -11.66 -2.07
CA GLU A 20 1.22 -10.79 -1.28
C GLU A 20 2.01 -9.85 -0.37
N LEU A 21 1.41 -8.72 0.03
CA LEU A 21 2.00 -7.88 1.07
C LEU A 21 1.94 -8.62 2.42
N PRO A 22 3.00 -8.54 3.24
CA PRO A 22 3.01 -9.22 4.52
C PRO A 22 1.94 -8.62 5.44
N LYS A 23 1.12 -9.48 6.08
CA LYS A 23 0.07 -9.04 7.01
C LYS A 23 0.62 -8.22 8.18
N SER A 24 1.90 -8.37 8.52
CA SER A 24 2.56 -7.55 9.54
C SER A 24 2.63 -6.06 9.19
N LEU A 25 2.42 -5.68 7.92
CA LEU A 25 2.38 -4.28 7.49
C LEU A 25 1.24 -3.51 8.17
N ILE A 26 0.18 -4.18 8.62
CA ILE A 26 -0.91 -3.57 9.41
C ILE A 26 -0.44 -3.02 10.76
N ASN A 27 0.69 -3.51 11.28
CA ASN A 27 1.26 -3.03 12.55
C ASN A 27 1.98 -1.70 12.38
N CYS A 28 2.24 -1.27 11.15
CA CYS A 28 2.81 0.04 10.85
C CYS A 28 1.73 1.13 10.94
N THR A 29 1.14 1.32 12.12
CA THR A 29 -0.02 2.20 12.32
C THR A 29 0.24 3.66 11.95
N HIS A 30 1.50 4.10 11.95
CA HIS A 30 1.92 5.44 11.56
C HIS A 30 2.25 5.60 10.07
N LEU A 31 2.03 4.56 9.25
CA LEU A 31 2.37 4.59 7.83
C LEU A 31 1.40 5.51 7.08
N GLU A 32 1.96 6.54 6.45
CA GLU A 32 1.26 7.57 5.68
C GLU A 32 1.39 7.34 4.16
N PHE A 33 2.53 6.79 3.72
CA PHE A 33 2.83 6.54 2.31
C PHE A 33 3.35 5.12 2.07
N LEU A 34 2.81 4.45 1.05
CA LEU A 34 3.27 3.15 0.58
C LEU A 34 3.43 3.15 -0.94
N ASN A 35 4.64 2.97 -1.43
CA ASN A 35 4.91 2.76 -2.85
C ASN A 35 5.35 1.32 -3.12
N VAL A 36 4.54 0.61 -3.90
CA VAL A 36 4.80 -0.75 -4.39
C VAL A 36 4.73 -0.82 -5.92
N GLU A 37 4.70 0.33 -6.59
CA GLU A 37 4.63 0.44 -8.05
C GLU A 37 5.77 -0.33 -8.72
N GLY A 38 5.56 -0.86 -9.92
CA GLY A 38 6.60 -1.54 -10.68
C GLY A 38 7.05 -2.89 -10.11
N ASN A 39 6.38 -3.42 -9.09
CA ASN A 39 6.58 -4.78 -8.59
C ASN A 39 5.59 -5.78 -9.21
N LYS A 40 5.81 -7.06 -8.95
CA LYS A 40 4.91 -8.19 -9.32
C LYS A 40 4.05 -8.63 -8.14
N ILE A 41 3.62 -7.68 -7.30
CA ILE A 41 2.76 -7.96 -6.16
C ILE A 41 1.39 -8.37 -6.68
N ASN A 42 0.96 -9.58 -6.33
CA ASN A 42 -0.32 -10.16 -6.68
C ASN A 42 -1.07 -10.44 -5.38
N ASP A 43 -1.52 -9.35 -4.76
CA ASP A 43 -2.29 -9.38 -3.53
C ASP A 43 -3.76 -9.06 -3.85
N THR A 44 -4.67 -9.47 -2.96
CA THR A 44 -6.05 -9.01 -2.97
C THR A 44 -6.06 -7.57 -2.44
N PHE A 45 -5.57 -6.67 -3.28
CA PHE A 45 -5.35 -5.28 -2.95
C PHE A 45 -6.70 -4.57 -2.73
N PRO A 46 -6.95 -3.89 -1.59
CA PRO A 46 -6.12 -3.76 -0.39
C PRO A 46 -6.87 -4.15 0.89
N PHE A 47 -7.01 -5.43 1.25
CA PHE A 47 -7.66 -5.75 2.54
C PHE A 47 -6.78 -5.44 3.76
N GLY A 48 -5.45 -5.62 3.64
CA GLY A 48 -4.52 -5.34 4.75
C GLY A 48 -4.21 -3.86 4.92
N VAL A 49 -3.86 -3.16 3.84
CA VAL A 49 -3.43 -1.75 3.91
C VAL A 49 -4.58 -0.75 4.04
N SER A 50 -5.82 -1.16 3.73
CA SER A 50 -7.01 -0.34 4.04
C SER A 50 -7.30 -0.24 5.55
N LEU A 51 -6.69 -1.10 6.38
CA LEU A 51 -6.84 -1.08 7.84
C LEU A 51 -5.87 -0.10 8.51
N LEU A 52 -4.95 0.52 7.76
CA LEU A 52 -3.98 1.46 8.31
C LEU A 52 -4.63 2.84 8.55
N PRO A 53 -4.70 3.31 9.80
CA PRO A 53 -5.50 4.48 10.16
C PRO A 53 -4.95 5.81 9.62
N HIS A 54 -3.65 5.86 9.30
CA HIS A 54 -2.96 7.08 8.85
C HIS A 54 -2.52 7.02 7.39
N LEU A 55 -2.86 5.97 6.65
CA LEU A 55 -2.41 5.80 5.28
C LEU A 55 -3.16 6.74 4.34
N GLN A 56 -2.43 7.63 3.69
CA GLN A 56 -3.00 8.68 2.85
C GLN A 56 -2.81 8.40 1.36
N LYS A 57 -1.70 7.75 0.99
CA LYS A 57 -1.34 7.58 -0.42
C LYS A 57 -0.69 6.22 -0.63
N ILE A 58 -1.16 5.53 -1.67
CA ILE A 58 -0.61 4.27 -2.14
C ILE A 58 -0.30 4.39 -3.63
N ALA A 59 0.90 3.98 -4.03
CA ALA A 59 1.27 3.80 -5.43
C ALA A 59 1.41 2.29 -5.71
N SER A 60 0.66 1.77 -6.68
CA SER A 60 0.68 0.37 -7.11
C SER A 60 0.44 0.31 -8.61
N VAL A 61 1.02 -0.67 -9.29
CA VAL A 61 0.83 -0.87 -10.74
C VAL A 61 -0.62 -1.25 -11.03
N GLU A 62 -1.31 -0.42 -11.82
CA GLU A 62 -2.65 -0.68 -12.32
C GLU A 62 -2.65 -1.93 -13.22
N SER A 63 -2.87 -3.11 -12.64
CA SER A 63 -3.48 -4.24 -13.36
C SER A 63 -4.94 -4.35 -12.95
N CYS A 64 -5.68 -3.27 -13.21
CA CYS A 64 -7.12 -3.19 -12.99
C CYS A 64 -7.84 -4.11 -13.98
N HIS A 65 -8.07 -5.37 -13.60
CA HIS A 65 -9.19 -6.15 -14.13
C HIS A 65 -10.30 -6.43 -13.10
N HIS A 66 -10.21 -5.95 -11.84
CA HIS A 66 -11.36 -6.02 -10.91
C HIS A 66 -11.41 -5.03 -9.71
N ILE A 67 -10.50 -4.08 -9.54
CA ILE A 67 -10.41 -3.28 -8.30
C ILE A 67 -10.95 -1.87 -8.51
N THR A 68 -12.20 -1.76 -8.98
CA THR A 68 -13.00 -0.53 -8.87
C THR A 68 -14.19 -0.83 -7.96
N LEU A 69 -13.94 -1.13 -6.69
CA LEU A 69 -14.95 -1.07 -5.64
C LEU A 69 -14.24 -1.32 -4.31
N LEU A 70 -13.85 -0.27 -3.56
CA LEU A 70 -13.90 -0.26 -2.08
C LEU A 70 -13.37 1.00 -1.42
N VAL A 71 -12.70 1.92 -2.12
CA VAL A 71 -12.35 3.21 -1.51
C VAL A 71 -12.62 4.31 -2.51
N GLY A 72 -13.40 5.32 -2.12
CA GLY A 72 -13.87 6.45 -2.94
C GLY A 72 -12.78 7.40 -3.45
N MET A 73 -11.61 6.89 -3.82
CA MET A 73 -10.61 7.62 -4.59
C MET A 73 -10.95 7.42 -6.07
N ARG A 74 -11.55 8.44 -6.68
CA ARG A 74 -11.77 8.48 -8.12
C ARG A 74 -10.43 8.23 -8.81
N CYS A 75 -10.37 7.16 -9.59
CA CYS A 75 -9.33 6.94 -10.59
C CYS A 75 -9.44 8.08 -11.60
N HIS A 76 -8.72 9.17 -11.38
CA HIS A 76 -8.52 10.19 -12.41
C HIS A 76 -7.31 9.72 -13.21
N ARG A 77 -7.58 8.91 -14.24
CA ARG A 77 -6.64 8.70 -15.34
C ARG A 77 -6.27 10.05 -15.94
N LEU A 78 -4.98 10.28 -16.10
CA LEU A 78 -4.43 11.02 -17.24
C LEU A 78 -4.08 9.99 -18.31
#